data_AF-A0A962SX96-F1
#
_entry.id   AF-A0A962SX96-F1
#
_cell.length_a   1.000
_cell.length_b   1.000
_cell.length_c   1.000
_cell.angle_alpha   90.00
_cell.angle_beta   90.00
_cell.angle_gamma   90.00
#
_symmetry.space_group_name_H-M   'P 1'
#
loop_
_entity.id
_entity.type
_entity.pdbx_description
1 polymer ?
#
loop_
_entity_poly.entity_id
_entity_poly.type
_entity_poly.pdbx_seq_one_letter_code
_entity_poly.pdbx_strand_id
1 'polypeptide(L)'
;MNRRLLAGLIPLAFALTGPVQADIYAFVDSNGVRHLSNVPNDPRYKLVMRTPAYSKKAAQSSSYAPNNLYGPSLFGNNLARKAGRVKPFRVNEKNRQRFAADVNRIAAQYRLEPALMHAVISAESSYNPWAVSPKGAMGLMQLMPGTA
;
A
#
# COMPACT_ATOMS: atom_id res chain seq x y z
N MET A 1 33.41 -48.84 -0.30
CA MET A 1 33.54 -47.78 0.72
C MET A 1 33.77 -46.44 0.03
N ASN A 2 33.23 -45.36 0.60
CA ASN A 2 33.48 -43.93 0.30
C ASN A 2 32.51 -43.21 -0.66
N ARG A 3 31.31 -42.93 -0.12
CA ARG A 3 30.52 -41.74 -0.45
C ARG A 3 31.14 -40.58 0.35
N ARG A 4 31.33 -39.36 -0.20
CA ARG A 4 31.03 -38.02 0.38
C ARG A 4 31.63 -36.88 -0.48
N LEU A 5 30.89 -35.76 -0.52
CA LEU A 5 31.30 -34.36 -0.78
C LEU A 5 31.31 -33.83 -2.24
N LEU A 6 30.12 -33.56 -2.77
CA LEU A 6 29.90 -32.55 -3.84
C LEU A 6 28.65 -31.72 -3.50
N ALA A 7 28.67 -31.04 -2.35
CA ALA A 7 27.57 -30.20 -1.89
C ALA A 7 28.13 -28.93 -1.21
N GLY A 8 28.75 -28.05 -2.00
CA GLY A 8 29.45 -26.89 -1.43
C GLY A 8 29.51 -25.63 -2.29
N LEU A 9 28.77 -25.53 -3.41
CA LEU A 9 28.88 -24.40 -4.34
C LEU A 9 27.54 -23.69 -4.65
N ILE A 10 26.56 -23.76 -3.74
CA ILE A 10 25.30 -23.02 -3.86
C ILE A 10 25.15 -21.87 -2.84
N PRO A 11 25.75 -21.86 -1.62
CA PRO A 11 25.48 -20.76 -0.69
C PRO A 11 26.27 -19.47 -0.98
N LEU A 12 27.25 -19.47 -1.90
CA LEU A 12 28.09 -18.29 -2.16
C LEU A 12 27.43 -17.26 -3.10
N ALA A 13 26.41 -17.64 -3.86
CA ALA A 13 25.75 -16.73 -4.82
C ALA A 13 24.72 -15.77 -4.18
N PHE A 14 24.33 -15.99 -2.92
CA PHE A 14 23.29 -15.17 -2.26
C PHE A 14 23.84 -13.99 -1.45
N ALA A 15 25.16 -13.80 -1.41
CA ALA A 15 25.81 -12.82 -0.53
C ALA A 15 26.04 -11.44 -1.15
N LEU A 16 25.60 -11.19 -2.40
CA LEU A 16 25.86 -9.91 -3.11
C LEU A 16 24.64 -8.99 -3.26
N THR A 17 23.51 -9.26 -2.61
CA THR A 17 22.36 -8.35 -2.65
C THR A 17 22.55 -7.19 -1.67
N GLY A 18 23.16 -6.10 -2.14
CA GLY A 18 23.18 -4.83 -1.41
C GLY A 18 21.78 -4.21 -1.26
N PRO A 19 21.59 -3.23 -0.36
CA PRO A 19 20.31 -2.56 -0.20
C PRO A 19 19.90 -1.86 -1.51
N VAL A 20 18.73 -2.21 -2.06
CA VAL A 20 18.12 -1.48 -3.17
C VAL A 20 17.51 -0.18 -2.63
N GLN A 21 18.01 0.96 -3.08
CA GLN A 21 17.45 2.26 -2.70
C GLN A 21 16.29 2.60 -3.65
N ALA A 22 15.10 2.84 -3.09
CA ALA A 22 13.88 3.17 -3.84
C ALA A 22 13.50 4.65 -3.67
N ASP A 23 14.50 5.53 -3.68
CA ASP A 23 14.28 6.97 -3.59
C ASP A 23 13.55 7.46 -4.87
N ILE A 24 12.50 8.27 -4.69
CA ILE A 24 11.74 8.85 -5.80
C ILE A 24 12.23 10.28 -6.04
N TYR A 25 12.70 10.52 -7.25
CA TYR A 25 13.13 11.83 -7.72
C TYR A 25 12.10 12.42 -8.66
N ALA A 26 11.97 13.74 -8.66
CA ALA A 26 11.15 14.44 -9.64
C ALA A 26 11.82 15.70 -10.19
N PHE A 27 11.49 16.05 -11.42
CA PHE A 27 11.69 17.41 -11.94
C PHE A 27 10.42 17.87 -12.66
N VAL A 28 10.27 19.18 -12.81
CA VAL A 28 9.21 19.79 -13.62
C VAL A 28 9.89 20.47 -14.79
N ASP A 29 9.47 20.14 -16.01
CA ASP A 29 10.00 20.77 -17.21
C ASP A 29 9.40 22.17 -17.46
N SER A 30 9.87 22.84 -18.50
CA SER A 30 9.38 24.18 -18.89
C SER A 30 7.90 24.20 -19.28
N ASN A 31 7.33 23.04 -19.64
CA ASN A 31 5.92 22.91 -20.01
C ASN A 31 5.04 22.57 -18.80
N GLY A 32 5.62 22.50 -17.60
CA GLY A 32 4.90 22.18 -16.36
C GLY A 32 4.66 20.68 -16.13
N VAL A 33 5.21 19.79 -16.96
CA VAL A 33 5.05 18.34 -16.80
C VAL A 33 6.02 17.83 -15.75
N ARG A 34 5.51 17.04 -14.79
CA ARG A 34 6.30 16.44 -13.72
C ARG A 34 6.82 15.07 -14.12
N HIS A 35 8.14 14.93 -14.17
CA HIS A 35 8.84 13.69 -14.50
C HIS A 35 9.30 13.00 -13.22
N LEU A 36 9.05 11.69 -13.09
CA LEU A 36 9.43 10.87 -11.93
C LEU A 36 10.47 9.82 -12.34
N SER A 37 11.47 9.57 -11.51
CA SER A 37 12.51 8.55 -11.76
C SER A 37 13.03 7.92 -10.46
N ASN A 38 13.52 6.68 -10.54
CA ASN A 38 14.23 5.98 -9.45
C ASN A 38 15.75 6.25 -9.46
N VAL A 39 16.30 6.78 -10.55
CA VAL A 39 17.72 7.09 -10.72
C VAL A 39 17.82 8.53 -11.24
N PRO A 40 18.44 9.45 -10.49
CA PRO A 40 18.61 10.83 -10.91
C PRO A 40 19.82 10.94 -11.84
N ASN A 41 19.70 10.44 -13.07
CA ASN A 41 20.78 10.51 -14.07
C ASN A 41 20.91 11.91 -14.73
N ASP A 42 20.13 12.89 -14.26
CA ASP A 42 20.12 14.27 -14.74
C ASP A 42 20.04 15.23 -13.53
N PRO A 43 20.84 16.31 -13.51
CA PRO A 43 20.94 17.23 -12.37
C PRO A 43 19.64 17.98 -12.04
N ARG A 44 18.65 17.99 -12.93
CA ARG A 44 17.34 18.62 -12.71
C ARG A 44 16.47 17.85 -11.71
N TYR A 45 16.73 16.55 -11.54
CA TYR A 45 15.98 15.70 -10.62
C TYR A 45 16.29 16.07 -9.16
N LYS A 46 15.24 16.45 -8.43
CA LYS A 46 15.30 16.69 -6.99
C LYS A 46 14.62 15.54 -6.25
N LEU A 47 15.19 15.16 -5.11
CA LEU A 47 14.62 14.12 -4.26
C LEU A 47 13.27 14.61 -3.72
N VAL A 48 12.21 13.86 -4.06
CA VAL A 48 10.85 14.14 -3.56
C VAL A 48 10.52 13.25 -2.38
N MET A 49 10.94 11.98 -2.44
CA MET A 49 10.67 11.01 -1.40
C MET A 49 11.89 10.13 -1.20
N ARG A 50 12.48 10.21 -0.01
CA ARG A 50 13.49 9.26 0.43
C ARG A 50 12.78 8.04 0.99
N THR A 51 13.18 6.84 0.59
CA THR A 51 12.76 5.65 1.30
C THR A 51 13.31 5.76 2.72
N PRO A 52 12.47 5.78 3.78
CA PRO A 52 12.97 5.82 5.13
C PRO A 52 13.88 4.60 5.32
N ALA A 53 15.05 4.79 5.95
CA ALA A 53 15.91 3.67 6.31
C ALA A 53 15.05 2.60 6.99
N TYR A 54 15.10 1.36 6.48
CA TYR A 54 14.23 0.28 6.95
C TYR A 54 14.40 0.12 8.47
N SER A 55 13.47 0.72 9.21
CA SER A 55 13.39 0.59 10.65
C SER A 55 12.39 -0.50 10.91
N LYS A 56 12.80 -1.55 11.63
CA LYS A 56 11.87 -2.60 12.07
C LYS A 56 10.65 -2.04 12.84
N LYS A 57 10.73 -0.80 13.36
CA LYS A 57 9.60 -0.09 13.97
C LYS A 57 8.59 0.51 12.96
N ALA A 58 9.03 0.89 11.76
CA ALA A 58 8.15 1.43 10.70
C ALA A 58 7.35 0.32 9.98
N ALA A 59 7.91 -0.89 9.90
CA ALA A 59 7.22 -2.06 9.36
C ALA A 59 5.99 -2.49 10.20
N GLN A 60 5.92 -2.10 11.47
CA GLN A 60 4.83 -2.44 12.39
C GLN A 60 3.71 -1.40 12.47
N SER A 61 3.85 -0.27 11.78
CA SER A 61 2.87 0.82 11.80
C SER A 61 2.49 1.26 10.39
N SER A 62 2.29 0.30 9.48
CA SER A 62 1.53 0.57 8.27
C SER A 62 0.09 0.86 8.66
N SER A 63 -0.29 2.13 8.57
CA SER A 63 -1.66 2.64 8.73
C SER A 63 -2.66 2.09 7.72
N TYR A 64 -2.23 1.21 6.80
CA TYR A 64 -3.06 0.53 5.82
C TYR A 64 -3.46 -0.90 6.21
N ALA A 65 -2.90 -1.47 7.27
CA ALA A 65 -3.48 -2.65 7.89
C ALA A 65 -4.52 -2.16 8.92
N PRO A 66 -5.83 -2.26 8.67
CA PRO A 66 -6.80 -2.00 9.73
C PRO A 66 -6.49 -2.96 10.87
N ASN A 67 -6.25 -2.42 12.07
CA ASN A 67 -6.00 -3.15 13.32
C ASN A 67 -7.14 -4.11 13.74
N ASN A 68 -8.13 -4.32 12.88
CA ASN A 68 -9.41 -4.93 13.16
C ASN A 68 -9.81 -5.98 12.11
N LEU A 69 -8.98 -6.34 11.12
CA LEU A 69 -9.35 -7.39 10.15
C LEU A 69 -9.15 -8.82 10.68
N TYR A 70 -8.57 -8.98 11.88
CA TYR A 70 -8.60 -10.19 12.71
C TYR A 70 -8.41 -9.73 14.19
N GLY A 71 -9.49 -9.50 14.97
CA GLY A 71 -9.37 -9.17 16.41
C GLY A 71 -9.18 -10.42 17.29
N PRO A 72 -8.77 -10.36 18.58
CA PRO A 72 -8.63 -9.19 19.47
C PRO A 72 -7.21 -9.00 20.08
N SER A 73 -6.91 -7.78 20.53
CA SER A 73 -6.19 -7.50 21.79
C SER A 73 -4.93 -8.33 22.17
N LEU A 74 -3.88 -8.40 21.34
CA LEU A 74 -2.59 -8.99 21.78
C LEU A 74 -1.50 -7.98 22.15
N PHE A 75 -1.67 -6.69 21.84
CA PHE A 75 -0.74 -5.64 22.28
C PHE A 75 -1.51 -4.49 22.92
N GLY A 76 -1.35 -4.36 24.24
CA GLY A 76 -2.11 -3.45 25.08
C GLY A 76 -2.05 -1.98 24.66
N ASN A 77 -3.05 -1.25 25.15
CA ASN A 77 -3.41 0.15 24.89
C ASN A 77 -2.32 1.23 25.18
N ASN A 78 -1.05 0.84 25.34
CA ASN A 78 0.05 1.70 25.77
C ASN A 78 0.93 2.22 24.62
N LEU A 79 0.91 1.62 23.42
CA LEU A 79 1.68 2.11 22.26
C LEU A 79 0.95 3.24 21.48
N ALA A 80 -0.38 3.28 21.54
CA ALA A 80 -1.18 4.32 20.88
C ALA A 80 -1.06 5.71 21.54
N ARG A 81 -0.57 5.79 22.79
CA ARG A 81 -0.42 7.07 23.50
C ARG A 81 0.80 7.91 23.04
N LYS A 82 1.76 7.31 22.33
CA LYS A 82 3.02 7.99 21.91
C LYS A 82 3.07 8.34 20.41
N ALA A 83 2.24 7.69 19.60
CA ALA A 83 2.01 8.10 18.22
C ALA A 83 1.05 9.29 18.25
N GLY A 84 1.57 10.52 18.10
CA GLY A 84 0.78 11.74 18.12
C GLY A 84 -0.50 11.59 17.29
N ARG A 85 -1.64 12.01 17.86
CA ARG A 85 -3.02 11.88 17.36
C ARG A 85 -3.12 11.69 15.83
N VAL A 86 -2.95 10.47 15.35
CA VAL A 86 -3.33 10.12 13.98
C VAL A 86 -4.86 10.09 14.02
N LYS A 87 -5.51 11.02 13.31
CA LYS A 87 -6.97 10.97 13.18
C LYS A 87 -7.30 9.62 12.55
N PRO A 88 -8.13 8.77 13.19
CA PRO A 88 -8.48 7.49 12.61
C PRO A 88 -9.15 7.75 11.26
N PHE A 89 -8.69 7.07 10.22
CA PHE A 89 -9.33 7.08 8.92
C PHE A 89 -10.77 6.57 9.09
N ARG A 90 -11.77 7.43 8.83
CA ARG A 90 -13.18 7.12 9.11
C ARG A 90 -13.81 6.46 7.89
N VAL A 91 -14.09 5.16 8.00
CA VAL A 91 -14.91 4.40 7.06
C VAL A 91 -16.36 4.34 7.51
N ASN A 92 -17.30 4.28 6.56
CA ASN A 92 -18.70 4.03 6.86
C ASN A 92 -18.92 2.53 7.10
N GLU A 93 -18.82 2.10 8.36
CA GLU A 93 -18.91 0.68 8.73
C GLU A 93 -20.27 0.06 8.40
N LYS A 94 -21.36 0.81 8.52
CA LYS A 94 -22.71 0.34 8.15
C LYS A 94 -22.77 -0.03 6.68
N ASN A 95 -22.23 0.82 5.81
CA ASN A 95 -22.17 0.53 4.37
C ASN A 95 -21.16 -0.59 4.07
N ARG A 96 -20.02 -0.62 4.76
CA ARG A 96 -19.06 -1.72 4.63
C ARG A 96 -19.70 -3.08 4.88
N GLN A 97 -20.47 -3.21 5.97
CA GLN A 97 -21.22 -4.42 6.28
C GLN A 97 -22.30 -4.72 5.24
N ARG A 98 -23.07 -3.70 4.82
CA ARG A 98 -24.10 -3.83 3.79
C ARG A 98 -23.56 -4.39 2.47
N PHE A 99 -22.38 -3.94 2.04
CA PHE A 99 -21.78 -4.33 0.77
C PHE A 99 -20.80 -5.49 0.89
N ALA A 100 -20.46 -5.99 2.08
CA ALA A 100 -19.43 -7.00 2.29
C ALA A 100 -19.69 -8.29 1.47
N ALA A 101 -20.93 -8.76 1.43
CA ALA A 101 -21.30 -9.96 0.68
C ALA A 101 -21.06 -9.77 -0.84
N ASP A 102 -21.49 -8.64 -1.40
CA ASP A 102 -21.29 -8.32 -2.81
C ASP A 102 -19.81 -8.12 -3.15
N VAL A 103 -19.08 -7.40 -2.29
CA VAL A 103 -17.63 -7.18 -2.44
C VAL A 103 -16.89 -8.52 -2.48
N ASN A 104 -17.18 -9.44 -1.55
CA ASN A 104 -16.55 -10.76 -1.52
C ASN A 104 -16.90 -11.60 -2.75
N ARG A 105 -18.17 -11.59 -3.18
CA ARG A 105 -18.65 -12.32 -4.36
C ARG A 105 -17.97 -11.81 -5.63
N ILE A 106 -17.90 -10.49 -5.80
CA ILE A 106 -17.27 -9.84 -6.96
C ILE A 106 -15.76 -10.08 -6.95
N ALA A 107 -15.11 -9.92 -5.79
CA ALA A 107 -13.68 -10.21 -5.65
C ALA A 107 -13.38 -11.66 -6.09
N ALA A 108 -14.18 -12.64 -5.66
CA ALA A 108 -14.04 -14.03 -6.08
C ALA A 108 -14.23 -14.20 -7.60
N GLN A 109 -15.24 -13.55 -8.19
CA GLN A 109 -15.50 -13.61 -9.64
C GLN A 109 -14.30 -13.12 -10.46
N TYR A 110 -13.63 -12.06 -10.02
CA TYR A 110 -12.45 -11.49 -10.68
C TYR A 110 -11.12 -12.08 -10.17
N ARG A 111 -11.16 -13.11 -9.31
CA ARG A 111 -9.97 -13.74 -8.70
C ARG A 111 -9.08 -12.73 -7.96
N LEU A 112 -9.70 -11.72 -7.35
CA LEU A 112 -9.06 -10.73 -6.50
C LEU A 112 -9.16 -11.16 -5.04
N GLU A 113 -8.14 -10.79 -4.27
CA GLU A 113 -8.16 -10.96 -2.83
C GLU A 113 -9.21 -10.00 -2.22
N PRO A 114 -10.15 -10.48 -1.38
CA PRO A 114 -11.22 -9.62 -0.88
C PRO A 114 -10.73 -8.41 -0.09
N ALA A 115 -9.66 -8.54 0.71
CA ALA A 115 -9.13 -7.41 1.47
C ALA A 115 -8.58 -6.31 0.55
N LEU A 116 -7.99 -6.64 -0.60
CA LEU A 116 -7.60 -5.68 -1.63
C LEU A 116 -8.82 -4.88 -2.12
N MET A 117 -9.93 -5.54 -2.45
CA MET A 117 -11.15 -4.85 -2.89
C MET A 117 -11.70 -3.93 -1.79
N HIS A 118 -11.74 -4.42 -0.55
CA HIS A 118 -12.13 -3.62 0.61
C HIS A 118 -11.20 -2.42 0.83
N ALA A 119 -9.90 -2.58 0.61
CA ALA A 119 -8.90 -1.52 0.75
C ALA A 119 -9.11 -0.42 -0.31
N VAL A 120 -9.31 -0.80 -1.58
CA VAL A 120 -9.58 0.16 -2.66
C VAL A 120 -10.86 0.95 -2.36
N ILE A 121 -11.97 0.27 -2.07
CA ILE A 121 -13.25 0.96 -1.74
C ILE A 121 -13.09 1.91 -0.55
N SER A 122 -12.31 1.52 0.45
CA SER A 122 -12.04 2.36 1.61
C SER A 122 -11.25 3.61 1.22
N ALA A 123 -10.20 3.47 0.41
CA ALA A 123 -9.37 4.57 -0.04
C ALA A 123 -10.12 5.55 -0.96
N GLU A 124 -10.96 5.01 -1.86
CA GLU A 124 -11.64 5.81 -2.88
C GLU A 124 -12.87 6.57 -2.36
N SER A 125 -13.68 5.94 -1.48
CA SER A 125 -14.96 6.53 -1.07
C SER A 125 -15.28 6.41 0.42
N SER A 126 -14.44 5.73 1.21
CA SER A 126 -14.76 5.37 2.60
C SER A 126 -16.11 4.65 2.74
N TYR A 127 -16.48 3.82 1.74
CA TYR A 127 -17.79 3.16 1.64
C TYR A 127 -18.99 4.09 1.43
N ASN A 128 -18.81 5.23 0.77
CA ASN A 128 -19.92 6.09 0.34
C ASN A 128 -20.41 5.72 -1.07
N PRO A 129 -21.58 5.09 -1.23
CA PRO A 129 -22.10 4.71 -2.55
C PRO A 129 -22.52 5.93 -3.41
N TRP A 130 -22.67 7.11 -2.80
CA TRP A 130 -23.05 8.36 -3.46
C TRP A 130 -21.87 9.30 -3.68
N ALA A 131 -20.63 8.83 -3.50
CA ALA A 131 -19.45 9.65 -3.67
C ALA A 131 -19.29 10.07 -5.14
N VAL A 132 -19.11 11.36 -5.40
CA VAL A 132 -18.82 11.92 -6.72
C VAL A 132 -17.63 12.87 -6.60
N SER A 133 -16.58 12.64 -7.39
CA SER A 133 -15.42 13.52 -7.42
C SER A 133 -15.62 14.73 -8.34
N PRO A 134 -14.80 15.79 -8.22
CA PRO A 134 -14.84 16.93 -9.15
C PRO A 134 -14.61 16.56 -10.62
N LYS A 135 -13.96 15.42 -10.87
CA LYS A 135 -13.69 14.90 -12.23
C LYS A 135 -14.78 13.94 -12.73
N GLY A 136 -15.85 13.73 -11.95
CA GLY A 136 -16.98 12.89 -12.36
C GLY A 136 -16.80 11.39 -12.09
N ALA A 137 -15.77 10.98 -11.35
CA ALA A 137 -15.70 9.61 -10.82
C ALA A 137 -16.80 9.36 -9.78
N MET A 138 -17.41 8.17 -9.78
CA MET A 138 -18.63 7.89 -9.01
C MET A 138 -18.57 6.58 -8.22
N GLY A 139 -19.30 6.57 -7.10
CA GLY A 139 -19.61 5.37 -6.34
C GLY A 139 -18.49 4.87 -5.43
N LEU A 140 -18.61 3.60 -5.02
CA LEU A 140 -17.76 2.98 -4.01
C LEU A 140 -16.27 2.94 -4.40
N MET A 141 -15.98 2.76 -5.68
CA MET A 141 -14.63 2.63 -6.23
C MET A 141 -14.22 3.82 -7.08
N GLN A 142 -15.00 4.91 -7.11
CA GLN A 142 -14.72 6.08 -7.92
C GLN A 142 -14.44 5.73 -9.40
N LEU A 143 -15.35 5.01 -10.03
CA LEU A 143 -15.23 4.68 -11.46
C LEU A 143 -15.68 5.88 -12.31
N MET A 144 -14.97 6.11 -13.42
CA MET A 144 -15.31 7.18 -14.36
C MET A 144 -16.22 6.64 -15.48
N PRO A 145 -17.40 7.24 -15.70
CA PRO A 145 -18.25 6.89 -16.83
C PRO A 145 -17.50 6.98 -18.16
N GLY A 146 -17.63 5.94 -19.00
CA GLY A 146 -17.07 5.92 -20.35
C GLY A 146 -15.57 5.62 -20.45
N THR A 147 -14.88 5.34 -19.34
CA THR A 147 -13.43 5.04 -19.36
C THR A 147 -13.01 3.82 -18.54
N ALA A 148 -13.88 3.32 -17.63
CA ALA A 148 -13.61 2.20 -16.73
C ALA A 148 -14.12 0.85 -17.25
#